data_AF-A0A7K2PZH9-F1
#
_entry.id   AF-A0A7K2PZH9-F1
#
_cell.length_a   1.000
_cell.length_b   1.000
_cell.length_c   1.000
_cell.angle_alpha   90.00
_cell.angle_beta   90.00
_cell.angle_gamma   90.00
#
_symmetry.space_group_name_H-M   'P 1'
#
loop_
_entity.id
_entity.type
_entity.pdbx_description
1 polymer ?
#
loop_
_entity_poly.entity_id
_entity_poly.type
_entity_poly.pdbx_seq_one_letter_code
_entity_poly.pdbx_strand_id
1 'polypeptide(L)'
;MITSQLPVTTPPLTETAAIRHLLFGAQAEIHEPWRRLFSSDVFAYHEGLTHQERTELSYQRLRTVNAAVPDPQALARDPVALSALHEWAGVADAGMTTLASIHYNLFLGSLLEHDHEGRDLGPYLRMERIGTFLCTEQAHGNDAPQLETTATLDRATGGFVLTTPTRGARKWMPNTSVAGGPKDALVAARLVIDGKDQGVFLFLTALTDGNGRHLPGVEVELLPQTASSPVDHCATSFHGVRLPRTAMLQGEHGRLTDEGELVSCLGSPRKRFLRSIGRVTMGKLCMSAYSLGVTRHALTVAVRHAHQRVTSGMTSGQRVPLFAHRTHHAPLVEALATTYAATLLQREVVRRWAQAAEDEREEAERLVAVAKGWITWQARAVMTECRERCGAQGLLLSNGIAGQLAANEGTITAEGDNTVIWVKAAGEMLLGGFSPMPPSEVPPATRSLHDPAHLHDLMGDLERIRHERARGRLRTKRAGSPLDRWNGASGAALSLVDAHVHRLAAQQLLAAAAQATDPQVALLLEHLHRLFALRYVAAHSGELLAHERLTAEQVRYLPEVLEATVAALVPHALTLTGAFAVLDEITERHPALRSEVVPA
;
A
#
# COMPACT_ATOMS: atom_id res chain seq x y z
N MET A 1 -4.81 -53.45 -10.98
CA MET A 1 -3.54 -52.98 -10.38
C MET A 1 -2.78 -52.19 -11.43
N ILE A 2 -2.95 -50.87 -11.46
CA ILE A 2 -2.02 -49.93 -12.10
C ILE A 2 -2.00 -48.70 -11.18
N THR A 3 -0.95 -48.58 -10.38
CA THR A 3 -0.49 -47.42 -9.60
C THR A 3 -0.51 -46.17 -10.49
N SER A 4 -1.27 -45.10 -10.26
CA SER A 4 -1.41 -44.24 -9.07
C SER A 4 -0.07 -43.99 -8.36
N GLN A 5 0.60 -42.92 -8.78
CA GLN A 5 1.39 -42.01 -7.94
C GLN A 5 2.00 -40.95 -8.86
N LEU A 6 1.33 -39.79 -8.97
CA LEU A 6 2.08 -38.55 -9.20
C LEU A 6 2.96 -38.35 -7.95
N PRO A 7 4.26 -38.04 -8.09
CA PRO A 7 5.08 -37.76 -6.94
C PRO A 7 4.55 -36.48 -6.29
N VAL A 8 3.94 -36.61 -5.11
CA VAL A 8 3.87 -35.49 -4.17
C VAL A 8 5.29 -35.37 -3.60
N THR A 9 6.18 -34.71 -4.34
CA THR A 9 7.38 -34.14 -3.74
C THR A 9 6.91 -32.97 -2.91
N THR A 10 6.58 -33.22 -1.64
CA THR A 10 6.56 -32.17 -0.63
C THR A 10 7.96 -31.55 -0.66
N PRO A 11 8.12 -30.28 -1.05
CA PRO A 11 9.43 -29.63 -0.96
C PRO A 11 9.85 -29.70 0.51
N PRO A 12 11.13 -29.96 0.82
CA PRO A 12 11.54 -30.04 2.20
C PRO A 12 11.24 -28.70 2.87
N LEU A 13 10.76 -28.73 4.10
CA LEU A 13 10.45 -27.57 4.95
C LEU A 13 11.59 -26.52 4.97
N THR A 14 12.80 -26.89 4.54
CA THR A 14 14.02 -26.08 4.40
C THR A 14 13.96 -25.03 3.28
N GLU A 15 13.44 -25.34 2.08
CA GLU A 15 13.38 -24.35 0.97
C GLU A 15 12.38 -23.24 1.29
N THR A 16 11.19 -23.62 1.75
CA THR A 16 10.16 -22.68 2.21
C THR A 16 10.68 -21.75 3.31
N ALA A 17 11.42 -22.30 4.28
CA ALA A 17 12.02 -21.52 5.35
C ALA A 17 13.11 -20.56 4.85
N ALA A 18 13.96 -21.00 3.91
CA ALA A 18 14.99 -20.15 3.31
C ALA A 18 14.39 -19.00 2.50
N ILE A 19 13.37 -19.26 1.66
CA ILE A 19 12.65 -18.21 0.92
C ILE A 19 11.95 -17.24 1.88
N ARG A 20 11.30 -17.77 2.93
CA ARG A 20 10.68 -16.95 3.99
C ARG A 20 11.72 -16.04 4.65
N HIS A 21 12.91 -16.55 4.93
CA HIS A 21 14.00 -15.73 5.46
C HIS A 21 14.42 -14.63 4.49
N LEU A 22 14.35 -14.82 3.18
CA LEU A 22 14.62 -13.73 2.22
C LEU A 22 13.49 -12.68 2.19
N LEU A 23 12.24 -13.07 2.40
CA LEU A 23 11.10 -12.15 2.44
C LEU A 23 10.97 -11.34 3.74
N PHE A 24 11.40 -11.94 4.87
CA PHE A 24 11.19 -11.38 6.20
C PHE A 24 12.49 -11.19 7.01
N GLY A 25 13.55 -11.95 6.75
CA GLY A 25 14.92 -11.71 7.23
C GLY A 25 15.08 -11.38 8.71
N ALA A 26 16.02 -10.46 9.01
CA ALA A 26 16.21 -9.87 10.34
C ALA A 26 14.95 -9.17 10.90
N GLN A 27 13.96 -8.90 10.03
CA GLN A 27 12.67 -8.34 10.41
C GLN A 27 11.67 -9.45 10.82
N ALA A 28 11.96 -10.74 10.68
CA ALA A 28 11.02 -11.80 11.03
C ALA A 28 10.53 -11.70 12.49
N GLU A 29 11.39 -11.25 13.39
CA GLU A 29 11.05 -11.00 14.80
C GLU A 29 9.99 -9.89 14.97
N ILE A 30 9.94 -8.89 14.09
CA ILE A 30 8.94 -7.82 14.16
C ILE A 30 7.56 -8.26 13.62
N HIS A 31 7.55 -9.28 12.75
CA HIS A 31 6.33 -9.81 12.15
C HIS A 31 5.65 -10.86 13.04
N GLU A 32 6.44 -11.63 13.78
CA GLU A 32 5.98 -12.79 14.52
C GLU A 32 4.95 -12.48 15.63
N PRO A 33 5.06 -11.40 16.44
CA PRO A 33 4.03 -11.01 17.40
C PRO A 33 2.67 -10.78 16.74
N TRP A 34 2.66 -10.13 15.56
CA TRP A 34 1.45 -9.87 14.80
C TRP A 34 0.85 -11.15 14.23
N ARG A 35 1.69 -12.06 13.71
CA ARG A 35 1.23 -13.36 13.24
C ARG A 35 0.49 -14.11 14.33
N ARG A 36 1.10 -14.26 15.51
CA ARG A 36 0.47 -14.94 16.65
C ARG A 36 -0.82 -14.27 17.10
N LEU A 37 -0.83 -12.93 17.20
CA LEU A 37 -2.01 -12.20 17.65
C LEU A 37 -3.19 -12.36 16.68
N PHE A 38 -2.94 -12.15 15.39
CA PHE A 38 -3.99 -12.14 14.35
C PHE A 38 -4.47 -13.55 13.98
N SER A 39 -3.71 -14.60 14.28
CA SER A 39 -4.19 -16.00 14.18
C SER A 39 -5.20 -16.39 15.28
N SER A 40 -5.37 -15.59 16.34
CA SER A 40 -6.26 -15.94 17.45
C SER A 40 -7.75 -15.88 17.10
N ASP A 41 -8.60 -16.55 17.89
CA ASP A 41 -10.06 -16.57 17.70
C ASP A 41 -10.70 -15.18 17.76
N VAL A 42 -10.10 -14.22 18.47
CA VAL A 42 -10.57 -12.82 18.54
C VAL A 42 -10.66 -12.18 17.15
N PHE A 43 -9.79 -12.61 16.23
CA PHE A 43 -9.69 -12.09 14.87
C PHE A 43 -10.37 -13.00 13.82
N ALA A 44 -11.12 -14.03 14.25
CA ALA A 44 -11.89 -14.87 13.35
C ALA A 44 -12.95 -14.07 12.57
N TYR A 45 -13.21 -14.44 11.31
CA TYR A 45 -14.31 -13.83 10.56
C TYR A 45 -15.66 -14.25 11.15
N HIS A 46 -16.54 -13.27 11.39
CA HIS A 46 -17.91 -13.49 11.89
C HIS A 46 -18.94 -13.24 10.77
N GLU A 47 -19.77 -14.24 10.49
CA GLU A 47 -20.85 -14.17 9.51
C GLU A 47 -22.07 -13.42 10.09
N GLY A 48 -22.88 -12.80 9.23
CA GLY A 48 -24.17 -12.21 9.63
C GLY A 48 -24.11 -10.85 10.34
N LEU A 49 -22.92 -10.35 10.70
CA LEU A 49 -22.79 -9.01 11.28
C LEU A 49 -23.20 -7.92 10.28
N THR A 50 -24.01 -6.97 10.76
CA THR A 50 -24.32 -5.71 10.08
C THR A 50 -23.06 -4.84 9.94
N HIS A 51 -23.13 -3.81 9.09
CA HIS A 51 -22.01 -2.88 8.93
C HIS A 51 -21.63 -2.21 10.26
N GLN A 52 -22.62 -1.78 11.06
CA GLN A 52 -22.37 -1.15 12.35
C GLN A 52 -21.67 -2.10 13.33
N GLU A 53 -22.16 -3.34 13.45
CA GLU A 53 -21.54 -4.35 14.34
C GLU A 53 -20.11 -4.68 13.91
N ARG A 54 -19.82 -4.71 12.60
CA ARG A 54 -18.45 -4.90 12.09
C ARG A 54 -17.54 -3.72 12.44
N THR A 55 -18.04 -2.50 12.35
CA THR A 55 -17.31 -1.30 12.76
C THR A 55 -17.03 -1.31 14.25
N GLU A 56 -18.01 -1.67 15.09
CA GLU A 56 -17.82 -1.81 16.54
C GLU A 56 -16.79 -2.90 16.89
N LEU A 57 -16.85 -4.05 16.22
CA LEU A 57 -15.88 -5.12 16.35
C LEU A 57 -14.46 -4.65 15.96
N SER A 58 -14.33 -3.82 14.92
CA SER A 58 -13.06 -3.26 14.49
C SER A 58 -12.41 -2.41 15.58
N TYR A 59 -13.19 -1.59 16.30
CA TYR A 59 -12.71 -0.82 17.45
C TYR A 59 -12.33 -1.70 18.65
N GLN A 60 -13.10 -2.77 18.92
CA GLN A 60 -12.75 -3.72 19.97
C GLN A 60 -11.40 -4.39 19.68
N ARG A 61 -11.22 -4.87 18.44
CA ARG A 61 -9.98 -5.46 17.95
C ARG A 61 -8.81 -4.50 17.99
N LEU A 62 -9.02 -3.23 17.65
CA LEU A 62 -7.99 -2.19 17.76
C LEU A 62 -7.46 -2.07 19.19
N ARG A 63 -8.33 -2.13 20.21
CA ARG A 63 -7.91 -2.12 21.62
C ARG A 63 -7.15 -3.38 22.01
N THR A 64 -7.55 -4.54 21.50
CA THR A 64 -6.80 -5.80 21.67
C THR A 64 -5.40 -5.68 21.07
N VAL A 65 -5.27 -5.07 19.88
CA VAL A 65 -3.96 -4.77 19.28
C VAL A 65 -3.15 -3.84 20.18
N ASN A 66 -3.73 -2.74 20.66
CA ASN A 66 -3.03 -1.79 21.54
C ASN A 66 -2.53 -2.42 22.84
N ALA A 67 -3.31 -3.32 23.45
CA ALA A 67 -2.89 -4.05 24.64
C ALA A 67 -1.67 -4.97 24.39
N ALA A 68 -1.45 -5.38 23.13
CA ALA A 68 -0.30 -6.17 22.72
C ALA A 68 0.91 -5.31 22.26
N VAL A 69 0.73 -3.99 22.10
CA VAL A 69 1.80 -3.05 21.73
C VAL A 69 2.56 -2.62 23.00
N PRO A 70 3.85 -2.97 23.16
CA PRO A 70 4.59 -2.60 24.37
C PRO A 70 4.80 -1.09 24.50
N ASP A 71 5.09 -0.42 23.37
CA ASP A 71 5.30 1.03 23.29
C ASP A 71 4.61 1.59 22.03
N PRO A 72 3.41 2.17 22.17
CA PRO A 72 2.70 2.76 21.04
C PRO A 72 3.39 3.97 20.41
N GLN A 73 4.25 4.68 21.14
CA GLN A 73 5.01 5.81 20.58
C GLN A 73 6.14 5.30 19.69
N ALA A 74 6.88 4.29 20.16
CA ALA A 74 7.93 3.66 19.35
C ALA A 74 7.33 3.05 18.08
N LEU A 75 6.19 2.36 18.18
CA LEU A 75 5.47 1.82 17.03
C LEU A 75 5.08 2.91 16.02
N ALA A 76 4.54 4.04 16.48
CA ALA A 76 4.12 5.13 15.60
C ALA A 76 5.30 5.81 14.86
N ARG A 77 6.49 5.84 15.49
CA ARG A 77 7.71 6.46 14.93
C ARG A 77 8.44 5.55 13.95
N ASP A 78 8.41 4.24 14.16
CA ASP A 78 9.19 3.28 13.37
C ASP A 78 8.44 2.85 12.08
N PRO A 79 8.95 3.22 10.88
CA PRO A 79 8.34 2.81 9.62
C PRO A 79 8.29 1.30 9.40
N VAL A 80 9.30 0.59 9.91
CA VAL A 80 9.47 -0.85 9.74
C VAL A 80 8.44 -1.59 10.59
N ALA A 81 8.37 -1.27 11.89
CA ALA A 81 7.40 -1.86 12.80
C ALA A 81 5.94 -1.53 12.43
N LEU A 82 5.66 -0.29 12.06
CA LEU A 82 4.31 0.13 11.69
C LEU A 82 3.84 -0.52 10.38
N SER A 83 4.72 -0.64 9.39
CA SER A 83 4.41 -1.38 8.16
C SER A 83 4.13 -2.86 8.44
N ALA A 84 4.93 -3.48 9.31
CA ALA A 84 4.73 -4.88 9.69
C ALA A 84 3.37 -5.13 10.37
N LEU A 85 2.91 -4.22 11.25
CA LEU A 85 1.56 -4.28 11.81
C LEU A 85 0.49 -4.30 10.70
N HIS A 86 0.55 -3.35 9.77
CA HIS A 86 -0.45 -3.21 8.69
C HIS A 86 -0.50 -4.42 7.77
N GLU A 87 0.66 -5.03 7.50
CA GLU A 87 0.78 -6.20 6.65
C GLU A 87 0.01 -7.41 7.17
N TRP A 88 -0.05 -7.59 8.49
CA TRP A 88 -0.79 -8.71 9.09
C TRP A 88 -2.21 -8.32 9.51
N ALA A 89 -2.40 -7.09 9.99
CA ALA A 89 -3.71 -6.57 10.38
C ALA A 89 -4.70 -6.62 9.23
N GLY A 90 -4.24 -6.33 8.00
CA GLY A 90 -5.10 -6.30 6.83
C GLY A 90 -5.81 -7.62 6.55
N VAL A 91 -5.11 -8.75 6.72
CA VAL A 91 -5.67 -10.09 6.53
C VAL A 91 -6.77 -10.38 7.57
N ALA A 92 -6.58 -9.93 8.80
CA ALA A 92 -7.49 -10.17 9.90
C ALA A 92 -8.75 -9.30 9.83
N ASP A 93 -8.58 -7.99 9.63
CA ASP A 93 -9.67 -7.03 9.70
C ASP A 93 -9.31 -5.70 8.99
N ALA A 94 -9.97 -5.44 7.86
CA ALA A 94 -9.76 -4.23 7.07
C ALA A 94 -10.18 -2.94 7.80
N GLY A 95 -11.27 -2.99 8.59
CA GLY A 95 -11.77 -1.84 9.35
C GLY A 95 -10.79 -1.48 10.46
N MET A 96 -10.39 -2.47 11.25
CA MET A 96 -9.40 -2.28 12.32
C MET A 96 -8.07 -1.76 11.76
N THR A 97 -7.64 -2.24 10.59
CA THR A 97 -6.39 -1.77 9.97
C THR A 97 -6.48 -0.30 9.54
N THR A 98 -7.62 0.12 8.96
CA THR A 98 -7.86 1.53 8.65
C THR A 98 -7.85 2.38 9.93
N LEU A 99 -8.50 1.93 11.01
CA LEU A 99 -8.50 2.63 12.29
C LEU A 99 -7.10 2.71 12.92
N ALA A 100 -6.31 1.63 12.83
CA ALA A 100 -4.92 1.60 13.30
C ALA A 100 -4.04 2.58 12.53
N SER A 101 -4.21 2.69 11.21
CA SER A 101 -3.52 3.70 10.39
C SER A 101 -3.92 5.11 10.85
N ILE A 102 -5.20 5.39 10.99
CA ILE A 102 -5.65 6.72 11.41
C ILE A 102 -5.09 7.08 12.80
N HIS A 103 -5.16 6.15 13.76
CA HIS A 103 -4.74 6.38 15.13
C HIS A 103 -3.22 6.46 15.29
N TYR A 104 -2.49 5.41 14.93
CA TYR A 104 -1.03 5.34 15.14
C TYR A 104 -0.27 6.16 14.11
N ASN A 105 -0.63 6.06 12.83
CA ASN A 105 0.11 6.74 11.78
C ASN A 105 -0.24 8.23 11.71
N LEU A 106 -1.49 8.56 11.40
CA LEU A 106 -1.88 9.93 11.06
C LEU A 106 -2.00 10.82 12.28
N PHE A 107 -2.67 10.36 13.34
CA PHE A 107 -2.89 11.15 14.54
C PHE A 107 -1.66 11.15 15.46
N LEU A 108 -1.33 10.00 16.06
CA LEU A 108 -0.26 9.91 17.05
C LEU A 108 1.10 10.23 16.44
N GLY A 109 1.40 9.70 15.24
CA GLY A 109 2.62 10.03 14.51
C GLY A 109 2.78 11.53 14.24
N SER A 110 1.70 12.23 13.88
CA SER A 110 1.76 13.68 13.70
C SER A 110 1.99 14.42 15.02
N LEU A 111 1.39 13.98 16.12
CA LEU A 111 1.68 14.57 17.44
C LEU A 111 3.16 14.39 17.80
N LEU A 112 3.76 13.24 17.48
CA LEU A 112 5.14 12.91 17.85
C LEU A 112 6.20 13.57 16.96
N GLU A 113 5.90 13.87 15.69
CA GLU A 113 6.81 14.53 14.74
C GLU A 113 6.83 16.05 14.87
N HIS A 114 5.79 16.61 15.48
CA HIS A 114 5.69 18.03 15.78
C HIS A 114 6.12 18.30 17.22
N ASP A 115 6.26 19.58 17.55
CA ASP A 115 6.51 20.02 18.91
C ASP A 115 5.39 19.57 19.84
N HIS A 116 5.76 18.72 20.81
CA HIS A 116 4.83 18.06 21.73
C HIS A 116 5.30 18.10 23.18
N GLU A 117 6.42 18.78 23.48
CA GLU A 117 6.87 18.98 24.86
C GLU A 117 5.71 19.57 25.70
N GLY A 118 5.31 18.86 26.75
CA GLY A 118 4.21 19.26 27.64
C GLY A 118 2.80 18.78 27.25
N ARG A 119 2.62 18.03 26.15
CA ARG A 119 1.33 17.38 25.84
C ARG A 119 1.20 16.02 26.52
N ASP A 120 0.09 15.79 27.23
CA ASP A 120 -0.24 14.45 27.74
C ASP A 120 -0.75 13.57 26.58
N LEU A 121 0.07 12.61 26.18
CA LEU A 121 -0.29 11.62 25.16
C LEU A 121 -0.93 10.36 25.77
N GLY A 122 -0.90 10.21 27.10
CA GLY A 122 -1.34 9.03 27.84
C GLY A 122 -2.72 8.51 27.43
N PRO A 123 -3.76 9.36 27.28
CA PRO A 123 -5.09 8.92 26.87
C PRO A 123 -5.12 8.22 25.50
N TYR A 124 -4.24 8.61 24.57
CA TYR A 124 -4.16 7.97 23.26
C TYR A 124 -3.37 6.67 23.32
N LEU A 125 -2.27 6.64 24.08
CA LEU A 125 -1.45 5.43 24.27
C LEU A 125 -2.22 4.30 24.94
N ARG A 126 -3.18 4.64 25.82
CA ARG A 126 -4.08 3.68 26.48
C ARG A 126 -5.39 3.44 25.72
N MET A 127 -5.59 4.09 24.57
CA MET A 127 -6.85 4.11 23.81
C MET A 127 -8.11 4.47 24.65
N GLU A 128 -7.93 5.32 25.66
CA GLU A 128 -9.05 5.99 26.35
C GLU A 128 -9.74 6.99 25.40
N ARG A 129 -8.96 7.54 24.46
CA ARG A 129 -9.44 8.38 23.36
C ARG A 129 -8.85 7.89 22.05
N ILE A 130 -9.70 7.80 21.02
CA ILE A 130 -9.25 7.48 19.67
C ILE A 130 -8.90 8.77 18.92
N GLY A 131 -7.65 8.86 18.48
CA GLY A 131 -7.21 9.89 17.53
C GLY A 131 -7.78 9.71 16.13
N THR A 132 -8.19 10.82 15.50
CA THR A 132 -8.62 10.88 14.09
C THR A 132 -7.93 12.02 13.33
N PHE A 133 -7.90 11.93 12.00
CA PHE A 133 -7.17 12.88 11.14
C PHE A 133 -8.09 13.43 10.05
N LEU A 134 -8.26 14.75 10.03
CA LEU A 134 -9.26 15.46 9.24
C LEU A 134 -8.57 16.44 8.27
N CYS A 135 -8.11 15.92 7.14
CA CYS A 135 -7.49 16.74 6.09
C CYS A 135 -8.48 17.03 4.95
N THR A 136 -8.91 15.97 4.26
CA THR A 136 -9.82 16.01 3.11
C THR A 136 -11.12 16.75 3.42
N GLU A 137 -11.55 17.58 2.49
CA GLU A 137 -12.85 18.24 2.48
C GLU A 137 -13.69 17.72 1.31
N GLN A 138 -15.00 17.92 1.38
CA GLN A 138 -15.92 17.44 0.35
C GLN A 138 -15.58 18.00 -1.05
N ALA A 139 -15.11 19.25 -1.12
CA ALA A 139 -14.66 19.89 -2.36
C ALA A 139 -13.15 19.75 -2.63
N HIS A 140 -12.34 19.38 -1.63
CA HIS A 140 -10.88 19.38 -1.72
C HIS A 140 -10.25 18.08 -1.24
N GLY A 141 -9.63 17.35 -2.18
CA GLY A 141 -8.94 16.09 -1.91
C GLY A 141 -7.52 16.10 -2.48
N ASN A 142 -7.42 15.95 -3.80
CA ASN A 142 -6.14 16.00 -4.52
C ASN A 142 -5.50 17.40 -4.52
N ASP A 143 -6.26 18.42 -4.14
CA ASP A 143 -5.89 19.82 -4.00
C ASP A 143 -6.01 20.31 -2.55
N ALA A 144 -5.75 19.45 -1.57
CA ALA A 144 -5.75 19.78 -0.13
C ALA A 144 -5.05 21.11 0.28
N PRO A 145 -4.00 21.62 -0.39
CA PRO A 145 -3.50 22.97 -0.13
C PRO A 145 -4.54 24.10 -0.25
N GLN A 146 -5.65 23.87 -0.96
CA GLN A 146 -6.74 24.81 -1.21
C GLN A 146 -7.97 24.57 -0.33
N LEU A 147 -7.86 23.69 0.68
CA LEU A 147 -8.93 23.49 1.65
C LEU A 147 -9.40 24.81 2.28
N GLU A 148 -10.65 24.85 2.71
CA GLU A 148 -11.39 26.06 3.09
C GLU A 148 -11.61 26.21 4.60
N THR A 149 -11.60 25.12 5.39
CA THR A 149 -11.75 25.20 6.86
C THR A 149 -10.72 26.16 7.45
N THR A 150 -11.13 27.10 8.31
CA THR A 150 -10.24 28.13 8.89
C THR A 150 -10.05 27.95 10.39
N ALA A 151 -8.87 28.32 10.86
CA ALA A 151 -8.55 28.50 12.28
C ALA A 151 -8.04 29.93 12.47
N THR A 152 -8.90 30.83 12.92
CA THR A 152 -8.59 32.26 13.07
C THR A 152 -8.04 32.55 14.45
N LEU A 153 -6.87 33.19 14.53
CA LEU A 153 -6.27 33.62 15.80
C LEU A 153 -7.15 34.65 16.50
N ASP A 154 -7.56 34.35 17.73
CA ASP A 154 -8.26 35.27 18.62
C ASP A 154 -7.22 35.98 19.51
N ARG A 155 -6.90 37.24 19.17
CA ARG A 155 -5.90 38.05 19.89
C ARG A 155 -6.22 38.22 21.37
N ALA A 156 -7.49 38.17 21.78
CA ALA A 156 -7.86 38.36 23.19
C ALA A 156 -7.53 37.14 24.06
N THR A 157 -7.59 35.94 23.48
CA THR A 157 -7.34 34.68 24.21
C THR A 157 -5.99 34.04 23.86
N GLY A 158 -5.37 34.47 22.75
CA GLY A 158 -4.20 33.82 22.16
C GLY A 158 -4.51 32.46 21.51
N GLY A 159 -5.78 32.03 21.53
CA GLY A 159 -6.26 30.78 20.95
C GLY A 159 -6.81 30.96 19.54
N PHE A 160 -7.60 29.99 19.08
CA PHE A 160 -8.17 30.01 17.72
C PHE A 160 -9.68 29.78 17.72
N VAL A 161 -10.32 30.22 16.66
CA VAL A 161 -11.72 29.88 16.34
C VAL A 161 -11.73 29.05 15.05
N LEU A 162 -12.08 27.78 15.18
CA LEU A 162 -12.17 26.82 14.08
C LEU A 162 -13.57 26.87 13.45
N THR A 163 -13.63 27.10 12.13
CA THR A 163 -14.87 27.29 11.38
C THR A 163 -14.83 26.59 10.02
N THR A 164 -15.93 25.92 9.68
CA THR A 164 -16.21 25.39 8.35
C THR A 164 -17.07 26.41 7.58
N PRO A 165 -16.53 27.14 6.59
CA PRO A 165 -17.23 28.27 5.98
C PRO A 165 -18.33 27.89 4.99
N THR A 166 -18.19 26.73 4.33
CA THR A 166 -19.09 26.28 3.26
C THR A 166 -19.46 24.81 3.43
N ARG A 167 -20.51 24.35 2.74
CA ARG A 167 -20.84 22.92 2.69
C ARG A 167 -19.74 22.08 2.04
N GLY A 168 -19.01 22.66 1.07
CA GLY A 168 -17.87 22.03 0.41
C GLY A 168 -16.66 21.85 1.33
N ALA A 169 -16.50 22.75 2.30
CA ALA A 169 -15.43 22.74 3.29
C ALA A 169 -15.60 21.70 4.41
N ARG A 170 -16.73 20.97 4.45
CA ARG A 170 -16.94 19.92 5.46
C ARG A 170 -15.87 18.85 5.31
N LYS A 171 -15.25 18.46 6.42
CA LYS A 171 -14.27 17.37 6.43
C LYS A 171 -14.96 16.09 5.97
N TRP A 172 -14.30 15.33 5.12
CA TRP A 172 -14.93 14.25 4.36
C TRP A 172 -14.17 12.94 4.52
N MET A 173 -14.91 11.88 4.89
CA MET A 173 -14.40 10.54 5.19
C MET A 173 -13.54 10.37 6.48
N PRO A 174 -13.50 11.26 7.48
CA PRO A 174 -12.90 10.88 8.76
C PRO A 174 -13.84 9.95 9.57
N ASN A 175 -13.28 9.17 10.49
CA ASN A 175 -14.01 8.28 11.40
C ASN A 175 -14.49 9.03 12.66
N THR A 176 -15.37 10.03 12.50
CA THR A 176 -15.71 10.97 13.59
C THR A 176 -16.99 10.64 14.34
N SER A 177 -17.71 9.56 14.01
CA SER A 177 -18.89 9.17 14.78
C SER A 177 -18.53 8.79 16.23
N VAL A 178 -19.54 8.54 17.06
CA VAL A 178 -19.36 8.08 18.44
C VAL A 178 -18.91 6.61 18.57
N ALA A 179 -18.90 5.85 17.46
CA ALA A 179 -18.42 4.47 17.44
C ALA A 179 -16.97 4.39 17.91
N GLY A 180 -16.68 3.46 18.82
CA GLY A 180 -15.34 3.34 19.42
C GLY A 180 -15.07 4.25 20.62
N GLY A 181 -16.03 5.07 21.05
CA GLY A 181 -15.93 5.88 22.26
C GLY A 181 -15.38 7.30 22.02
N PRO A 182 -14.78 7.93 23.04
CA PRO A 182 -14.34 9.32 22.94
C PRO A 182 -13.23 9.54 21.88
N LYS A 183 -13.26 10.69 21.18
CA LYS A 183 -12.39 10.99 20.04
C LYS A 183 -11.83 12.41 20.07
N ASP A 184 -10.58 12.52 19.64
CA ASP A 184 -9.90 13.78 19.35
C ASP A 184 -9.39 13.78 17.91
N ALA A 185 -9.32 14.95 17.31
CA ALA A 185 -8.96 15.14 15.92
C ALA A 185 -7.75 16.04 15.76
N LEU A 186 -6.89 15.69 14.79
CA LEU A 186 -6.05 16.67 14.11
C LEU A 186 -6.79 17.18 12.89
N VAL A 187 -7.17 18.46 12.91
CA VAL A 187 -7.90 19.11 11.83
C VAL A 187 -6.94 19.96 11.01
N ALA A 188 -6.83 19.68 9.71
CA ALA A 188 -6.12 20.56 8.79
C ALA A 188 -6.99 21.78 8.49
N ALA A 189 -6.51 22.98 8.81
CA ALA A 189 -7.23 24.23 8.60
C ALA A 189 -6.28 25.34 8.15
N ARG A 190 -6.80 26.31 7.40
CA ARG A 190 -6.09 27.54 7.05
C ARG A 190 -5.93 28.41 8.29
N LEU A 191 -4.69 28.68 8.69
CA LEU A 191 -4.39 29.59 9.79
C LEU A 191 -4.61 31.03 9.32
N VAL A 192 -5.49 31.76 10.02
CA VAL A 192 -5.76 33.18 9.72
C VAL A 192 -5.29 34.05 10.88
N ILE A 193 -4.38 34.99 10.60
CA ILE A 193 -3.84 35.96 11.58
C ILE A 193 -4.13 37.37 11.05
N ASP A 194 -4.89 38.16 11.82
CA ASP A 194 -5.32 39.52 11.44
C ASP A 194 -5.89 39.61 10.01
N GLY A 195 -6.71 38.63 9.64
CA GLY A 195 -7.33 38.54 8.31
C GLY A 195 -6.40 38.05 7.19
N LYS A 196 -5.14 37.70 7.49
CA LYS A 196 -4.19 37.15 6.52
C LYS A 196 -4.12 35.63 6.62
N ASP A 197 -4.27 34.95 5.49
CA ASP A 197 -4.09 33.51 5.35
C ASP A 197 -2.60 33.13 5.36
N GLN A 198 -2.21 32.29 6.31
CA GLN A 198 -0.84 31.82 6.51
C GLN A 198 -0.57 30.43 5.91
N GLY A 199 -1.59 29.82 5.31
CA GLY A 199 -1.58 28.46 4.80
C GLY A 199 -2.14 27.45 5.80
N VAL A 200 -2.04 26.17 5.44
CA VAL A 200 -2.65 25.07 6.17
C VAL A 200 -1.74 24.56 7.29
N PHE A 201 -2.32 24.37 8.47
CA PHE A 201 -1.70 23.77 9.66
C PHE A 201 -2.64 22.73 10.29
N LEU A 202 -2.11 21.86 11.14
CA LEU A 202 -2.90 20.92 11.93
C LEU A 202 -3.25 21.51 13.31
N PHE A 203 -4.51 21.35 13.72
CA PHE A 203 -5.02 21.78 15.01
C PHE A 203 -5.63 20.59 15.77
N LEU A 204 -5.13 20.35 16.98
CA LEU A 204 -5.68 19.35 17.90
C LEU A 204 -6.96 19.88 18.56
N THR A 205 -8.05 19.14 18.42
CA THR A 205 -9.32 19.46 19.07
C THR A 205 -10.00 18.19 19.56
N ALA A 206 -10.71 18.29 20.69
CA ALA A 206 -11.65 17.24 21.06
C ALA A 206 -12.87 17.28 20.15
N LEU A 207 -13.38 16.11 19.78
CA LEU A 207 -14.63 15.98 19.04
C LEU A 207 -15.78 15.59 19.97
N THR A 208 -15.50 14.83 21.01
CA THR A 208 -16.51 14.33 21.95
C THR A 208 -16.11 14.54 23.42
N ASP A 209 -17.11 14.62 24.30
CA ASP A 209 -16.94 14.65 25.75
C ASP A 209 -16.51 13.27 26.31
N GLY A 210 -16.35 13.17 27.64
CA GLY A 210 -16.02 11.91 28.32
C GLY A 210 -17.10 10.82 28.20
N ASN A 211 -18.34 11.20 27.83
CA ASN A 211 -19.45 10.28 27.60
C ASN A 211 -19.61 9.92 26.10
N GLY A 212 -18.70 10.38 25.24
CA GLY A 212 -18.73 10.13 23.81
C GLY A 212 -19.74 10.98 23.02
N ARG A 213 -20.30 12.06 23.59
CA ARG A 213 -21.20 12.98 22.88
C ARG A 213 -20.41 14.06 22.17
N HIS A 214 -20.81 14.44 20.95
CA HIS A 214 -20.13 15.52 20.22
C HIS A 214 -20.16 16.84 20.99
N LEU A 215 -19.02 17.55 21.00
CA LEU A 215 -18.90 18.83 21.68
C LEU A 215 -19.70 19.92 20.95
N PRO A 216 -20.13 20.99 21.66
CA PRO A 216 -20.81 22.11 21.04
C PRO A 216 -20.02 22.69 19.86
N GLY A 217 -20.71 22.93 18.75
CA GLY A 217 -20.10 23.43 17.51
C GLY A 217 -19.45 22.36 16.64
N VAL A 218 -19.39 21.09 17.06
CA VAL A 218 -18.96 19.96 16.23
C VAL A 218 -20.20 19.24 15.68
N GLU A 219 -20.43 19.37 14.38
CA GLU A 219 -21.53 18.71 13.67
C GLU A 219 -20.99 17.50 12.91
N VAL A 220 -21.59 16.33 13.09
CA VAL A 220 -21.19 15.07 12.48
C VAL A 220 -22.38 14.41 11.78
N GLU A 221 -22.20 14.06 10.52
CA GLU A 221 -23.19 13.36 9.68
C GLU A 221 -22.55 12.06 9.17
N LEU A 222 -23.17 10.91 9.41
CA LEU A 222 -22.66 9.62 8.89
C LEU A 222 -22.80 9.58 7.37
N LEU A 223 -21.74 9.18 6.66
CA LEU A 223 -21.78 9.04 5.20
C LEU A 223 -22.47 7.74 4.78
N PRO A 224 -22.95 7.66 3.52
CA PRO A 224 -23.42 6.41 2.96
C PRO A 224 -22.35 5.32 3.05
N GLN A 225 -22.80 4.10 3.34
CA GLN A 225 -21.93 2.93 3.38
C GLN A 225 -21.23 2.74 2.04
N THR A 226 -19.92 2.46 2.08
CA THR A 226 -19.12 2.08 0.92
C THR A 226 -18.95 0.56 0.88
N ALA A 227 -18.55 0.02 -0.28
CA ALA A 227 -18.19 -1.40 -0.40
C ALA A 227 -16.84 -1.76 0.27
N SER A 228 -16.16 -0.79 0.87
CA SER A 228 -14.80 -0.92 1.42
C SER A 228 -14.79 -1.34 2.90
N SER A 229 -13.71 -1.02 3.62
CA SER A 229 -13.53 -1.32 5.05
C SER A 229 -14.72 -0.87 5.92
N PRO A 230 -15.12 -1.64 6.94
CA PRO A 230 -16.18 -1.26 7.88
C PRO A 230 -15.68 -0.19 8.85
N VAL A 231 -15.83 1.08 8.44
CA VAL A 231 -15.42 2.27 9.20
C VAL A 231 -16.57 3.28 9.22
N ASP A 232 -16.73 3.97 10.34
CA ASP A 232 -17.73 5.01 10.58
C ASP A 232 -17.37 6.34 9.91
N HIS A 233 -17.21 6.34 8.59
CA HIS A 233 -16.88 7.54 7.83
C HIS A 233 -18.00 8.58 7.89
N CYS A 234 -17.63 9.82 8.15
CA CYS A 234 -18.56 10.93 8.37
C CYS A 234 -18.22 12.15 7.49
N ALA A 235 -19.18 13.06 7.36
CA ALA A 235 -18.93 14.47 7.12
C ALA A 235 -18.84 15.19 8.48
N THR A 236 -17.91 16.13 8.63
CA THR A 236 -17.73 16.88 9.89
C THR A 236 -17.56 18.37 9.65
N SER A 237 -18.34 19.18 10.36
CA SER A 237 -18.33 20.65 10.30
C SER A 237 -18.01 21.24 11.67
N PHE A 238 -17.34 22.39 11.67
CA PHE A 238 -17.01 23.15 12.87
C PHE A 238 -17.70 24.52 12.84
N HIS A 239 -18.40 24.87 13.92
CA HIS A 239 -19.18 26.10 14.03
C HIS A 239 -18.65 26.95 15.19
N GLY A 240 -17.60 27.73 14.93
CA GLY A 240 -17.02 28.64 15.92
C GLY A 240 -16.38 27.93 17.12
N VAL A 241 -15.77 26.76 16.90
CA VAL A 241 -15.15 25.96 17.97
C VAL A 241 -13.90 26.67 18.48
N ARG A 242 -13.87 27.00 19.78
CA ARG A 242 -12.75 27.70 20.42
C ARG A 242 -11.65 26.72 20.81
N LEU A 243 -10.43 26.99 20.39
CA LEU A 243 -9.25 26.17 20.63
C LEU A 243 -8.21 26.96 21.44
N PRO A 244 -7.47 26.33 22.37
CA PRO A 244 -6.36 26.98 23.05
C PRO A 244 -5.20 27.23 22.07
N ARG A 245 -4.28 28.12 22.45
CA ARG A 245 -3.04 28.38 21.73
C ARG A 245 -2.24 27.10 21.42
N THR A 246 -2.26 26.15 22.35
CA THR A 246 -1.55 24.87 22.26
C THR A 246 -2.15 23.88 21.25
N ALA A 247 -3.33 24.17 20.69
CA ALA A 247 -3.99 23.31 19.72
C ALA A 247 -3.22 23.23 18.40
N MET A 248 -2.60 24.31 17.95
CA MET A 248 -1.81 24.31 16.72
C MET A 248 -0.57 23.42 16.88
N LEU A 249 -0.37 22.48 15.96
CA LEU A 249 0.86 21.70 15.86
C LEU A 249 1.95 22.58 15.24
N GLN A 250 2.97 22.86 16.03
CA GLN A 250 4.10 23.72 15.68
C GLN A 250 5.33 22.88 15.35
N GLY A 251 6.27 23.45 14.61
CA GLY A 251 7.48 22.77 14.16
C GLY A 251 8.31 23.65 13.23
N GLU A 252 9.22 23.04 12.49
CA GLU A 252 10.01 23.70 11.44
C GLU A 252 9.13 24.44 10.41
N HIS A 253 7.97 23.86 10.09
CA HIS A 253 7.02 24.47 9.17
C HIS A 253 6.37 25.73 9.74
N GLY A 254 6.26 25.91 11.05
CA GLY A 254 5.76 27.15 11.60
C GLY A 254 5.53 27.12 13.11
N ARG A 255 5.85 28.23 13.77
CA ARG A 255 5.70 28.47 15.21
C ARG A 255 5.10 29.85 15.44
N LEU A 256 4.27 29.99 16.47
CA LEU A 256 3.74 31.26 16.93
C LEU A 256 4.62 31.83 18.05
N THR A 257 5.09 33.05 17.86
CA THR A 257 5.71 33.89 18.90
C THR A 257 4.68 34.32 19.94
N ASP A 258 5.10 34.70 21.15
CA ASP A 258 4.19 35.11 22.23
C ASP A 258 3.25 36.25 21.78
N GLU A 259 3.75 37.13 20.91
CA GLU A 259 3.01 38.22 20.29
C GLU A 259 1.97 37.75 19.25
N GLY A 260 1.96 36.47 18.87
CA GLY A 260 1.01 35.88 17.93
C GLY A 260 1.44 35.92 16.47
N GLU A 261 2.71 36.21 16.19
CA GLU A 261 3.28 36.21 14.83
C GLU A 261 3.81 34.83 14.44
N LEU A 262 3.62 34.44 13.18
CA LEU A 262 4.09 33.18 12.61
C LEU A 262 5.53 33.29 12.12
N VAL A 263 6.41 32.44 12.64
CA VAL A 263 7.80 32.27 12.18
C VAL A 263 8.01 30.85 11.64
N SER A 264 8.81 30.69 10.58
CA SER A 264 9.08 29.40 9.94
C SER A 264 10.49 29.36 9.39
N CYS A 265 11.17 28.20 9.50
CA CYS A 265 12.46 27.99 8.82
C CYS A 265 12.29 27.47 7.38
N LEU A 266 11.07 27.17 6.95
CA LEU A 266 10.77 26.73 5.59
C LEU A 266 10.33 27.90 4.70
N GLY A 267 11.14 28.20 3.69
CA GLY A 267 10.98 29.37 2.84
C GLY A 267 9.81 29.37 1.84
N SER A 268 9.01 28.30 1.74
CA SER A 268 7.86 28.27 0.82
C SER A 268 6.57 27.73 1.45
N PRO A 269 5.39 28.31 1.15
CA PRO A 269 4.10 27.82 1.63
C PRO A 269 3.85 26.34 1.28
N ARG A 270 4.31 25.91 0.10
CA ARG A 270 4.22 24.51 -0.33
C ARG A 270 5.04 23.58 0.56
N LYS A 271 6.27 23.95 0.91
CA LYS A 271 7.11 23.15 1.83
C LYS A 271 6.49 23.09 3.22
N ARG A 272 5.95 24.22 3.72
CA ARG A 272 5.23 24.25 5.00
C ARG A 272 4.04 23.29 5.02
N PHE A 273 3.20 23.33 3.98
CA PHE A 273 2.06 22.43 3.85
C PHE A 273 2.49 20.96 3.87
N LEU A 274 3.43 20.58 3.00
CA LEU A 274 3.90 19.20 2.90
C LEU A 274 4.51 18.71 4.22
N ARG A 275 5.26 19.57 4.93
CA ARG A 275 5.78 19.23 6.27
C ARG A 275 4.66 19.10 7.30
N SER A 276 3.65 19.97 7.29
CA SER A 276 2.52 19.91 8.22
C SER A 276 1.72 18.61 8.12
N ILE A 277 1.62 18.01 6.94
CA ILE A 277 0.91 16.74 6.72
C ILE A 277 1.85 15.56 6.41
N GLY A 278 3.13 15.65 6.81
CA GLY A 278 4.19 14.74 6.37
C GLY A 278 3.92 13.23 6.61
N ARG A 279 3.09 12.88 7.60
CA ARG A 279 2.68 11.50 7.89
C ARG A 279 1.99 10.78 6.74
N VAL A 280 1.49 11.49 5.73
CA VAL A 280 0.93 10.86 4.52
C VAL A 280 1.96 10.00 3.77
N THR A 281 3.26 10.26 3.92
CA THR A 281 4.30 9.42 3.31
C THR A 281 4.45 8.10 4.04
N MET A 282 4.43 8.11 5.37
CA MET A 282 4.34 6.88 6.17
C MET A 282 3.06 6.10 5.87
N GLY A 283 1.94 6.81 5.68
CA GLY A 283 0.66 6.20 5.32
C GLY A 283 0.74 5.39 4.02
N LYS A 284 1.47 5.87 3.00
CA LYS A 284 1.70 5.14 1.75
C LYS A 284 2.40 3.80 1.96
N LEU A 285 3.39 3.76 2.86
CA LEU A 285 4.06 2.51 3.25
C LEU A 285 3.08 1.55 3.93
N CYS A 286 2.26 2.05 4.86
CA CYS A 286 1.24 1.26 5.55
C CYS A 286 0.21 0.68 4.57
N MET A 287 -0.26 1.46 3.60
CA MET A 287 -1.19 1.01 2.56
C MET A 287 -0.58 -0.09 1.68
N SER A 288 0.68 0.07 1.29
CA SER A 288 1.40 -0.95 0.50
C SER A 288 1.58 -2.25 1.29
N ALA A 289 1.93 -2.13 2.56
CA ALA A 289 2.07 -3.28 3.46
C ALA A 289 0.75 -4.03 3.63
N TYR A 290 -0.35 -3.32 3.90
CA TYR A 290 -1.70 -3.88 3.93
C TYR A 290 -2.01 -4.67 2.66
N SER A 291 -1.85 -4.04 1.49
CA SER A 291 -2.18 -4.63 0.20
C SER A 291 -1.38 -5.89 -0.09
N LEU A 292 -0.10 -5.92 0.27
CA LEU A 292 0.75 -7.11 0.13
C LEU A 292 0.34 -8.25 1.06
N GLY A 293 -0.04 -7.93 2.31
CA GLY A 293 -0.60 -8.87 3.27
C GLY A 293 -1.79 -9.64 2.69
N VAL A 294 -2.82 -8.89 2.26
CA VAL A 294 -4.05 -9.48 1.71
C VAL A 294 -3.83 -10.15 0.35
N THR A 295 -2.88 -9.68 -0.47
CA THR A 295 -2.52 -10.31 -1.75
C THR A 295 -1.89 -11.68 -1.55
N ARG A 296 -0.92 -11.79 -0.64
CA ARG A 296 -0.28 -13.08 -0.32
C ARG A 296 -1.26 -14.06 0.32
N HIS A 297 -2.19 -13.56 1.14
CA HIS A 297 -3.29 -14.36 1.65
C HIS A 297 -4.16 -14.91 0.51
N ALA A 298 -4.67 -14.04 -0.37
CA ALA A 298 -5.52 -14.43 -1.49
C ALA A 298 -4.85 -15.45 -2.42
N LEU A 299 -3.56 -15.26 -2.73
CA LEU A 299 -2.77 -16.21 -3.53
C LEU A 299 -2.63 -17.56 -2.84
N THR A 300 -2.35 -17.57 -1.54
CA THR A 300 -2.22 -18.81 -0.80
C THR A 300 -3.54 -19.59 -0.79
N VAL A 301 -4.67 -18.90 -0.61
CA VAL A 301 -6.00 -19.51 -0.69
C VAL A 301 -6.27 -20.05 -2.10
N ALA A 302 -6.03 -19.26 -3.15
CA ALA A 302 -6.29 -19.67 -4.52
C ALA A 302 -5.43 -20.86 -4.97
N VAL A 303 -4.12 -20.84 -4.67
CA VAL A 303 -3.21 -21.94 -5.02
C VAL A 303 -3.57 -23.21 -4.25
N ARG A 304 -3.81 -23.14 -2.93
CA ARG A 304 -4.24 -24.31 -2.14
C ARG A 304 -5.57 -24.86 -2.65
N HIS A 305 -6.56 -23.99 -2.89
CA HIS A 305 -7.85 -24.37 -3.45
C HIS A 305 -7.70 -25.08 -4.80
N ALA A 306 -6.85 -24.55 -5.70
CA ALA A 306 -6.64 -25.13 -7.02
C ALA A 306 -5.98 -26.53 -6.97
N HIS A 307 -5.17 -26.82 -5.95
CA HIS A 307 -4.59 -28.15 -5.73
C HIS A 307 -5.60 -29.15 -5.13
N GLN A 308 -6.55 -28.67 -4.33
CA GLN A 308 -7.54 -29.53 -3.67
C GLN A 308 -8.79 -29.76 -4.52
N ARG A 309 -9.27 -28.74 -5.23
CA ARG A 309 -10.49 -28.79 -6.03
C ARG A 309 -10.23 -29.57 -7.31
N VAL A 310 -11.05 -30.58 -7.57
CA VAL A 310 -10.96 -31.40 -8.78
C VAL A 310 -12.00 -31.00 -9.83
N THR A 311 -11.63 -31.13 -11.10
CA THR A 311 -12.48 -30.95 -12.28
C THR A 311 -12.22 -32.05 -13.30
N SER A 312 -12.93 -32.03 -14.42
CA SER A 312 -12.77 -33.00 -15.52
C SER A 312 -11.41 -32.89 -16.19
N GLY A 313 -10.72 -34.02 -16.36
CA GLY A 313 -9.52 -34.14 -17.19
C GLY A 313 -9.84 -34.28 -18.67
N MET A 314 -8.80 -34.49 -19.49
CA MET A 314 -8.92 -34.65 -20.94
C MET A 314 -9.43 -36.05 -21.35
N THR A 315 -9.35 -37.03 -20.45
CA THR A 315 -9.89 -38.38 -20.67
C THR A 315 -11.22 -38.53 -19.96
N SER A 316 -12.21 -39.16 -20.62
CA SER A 316 -13.53 -39.40 -20.05
C SER A 316 -13.44 -40.11 -18.70
N GLY A 317 -14.14 -39.59 -17.69
CA GLY A 317 -14.15 -40.12 -16.32
C GLY A 317 -12.91 -39.76 -15.48
N GLN A 318 -11.86 -39.18 -16.07
CA GLN A 318 -10.69 -38.71 -15.31
C GLN A 318 -11.03 -37.42 -14.57
N ARG A 319 -10.69 -37.35 -13.28
CA ARG A 319 -10.69 -36.09 -12.52
C ARG A 319 -9.26 -35.68 -12.19
N VAL A 320 -8.96 -34.40 -12.34
CA VAL A 320 -7.66 -33.82 -12.04
C VAL A 320 -7.85 -32.56 -11.19
N PRO A 321 -6.86 -32.15 -10.37
CA PRO A 321 -6.89 -30.85 -9.71
C PRO A 321 -7.08 -29.71 -10.71
N LEU A 322 -7.74 -28.61 -10.32
CA LEU A 322 -7.82 -27.40 -11.14
C LEU A 322 -6.42 -26.95 -11.58
N PHE A 323 -5.45 -27.06 -10.67
CA PHE A 323 -4.05 -26.70 -10.93
C PHE A 323 -3.38 -27.52 -12.04
N ALA A 324 -3.92 -28.68 -12.42
CA ALA A 324 -3.42 -29.45 -13.55
C ALA A 324 -3.68 -28.75 -14.91
N HIS A 325 -4.67 -27.86 -14.97
CA HIS A 325 -4.97 -27.11 -16.19
C HIS A 325 -4.08 -25.87 -16.30
N ARG A 326 -3.35 -25.76 -17.41
CA ARG A 326 -2.49 -24.61 -17.68
C ARG A 326 -3.22 -23.28 -17.66
N THR A 327 -4.43 -23.25 -18.22
CA THR A 327 -5.29 -22.06 -18.19
C THR A 327 -5.65 -21.64 -16.76
N HIS A 328 -5.50 -22.51 -15.77
CA HIS A 328 -5.76 -22.24 -14.36
C HIS A 328 -4.47 -21.90 -13.58
N HIS A 329 -3.40 -22.68 -13.73
CA HIS A 329 -2.17 -22.45 -12.95
C HIS A 329 -1.34 -21.28 -13.48
N ALA A 330 -1.31 -21.03 -14.80
CA ALA A 330 -0.38 -20.05 -15.35
C ALA A 330 -0.63 -18.63 -14.79
N PRO A 331 -1.88 -18.12 -14.74
CA PRO A 331 -2.15 -16.82 -14.13
C PRO A 331 -1.79 -16.74 -12.63
N LEU A 332 -1.96 -17.83 -11.88
CA LEU A 332 -1.57 -17.88 -10.46
C LEU A 332 -0.05 -17.86 -10.28
N VAL A 333 0.70 -18.55 -11.15
CA VAL A 333 2.17 -18.55 -11.15
C VAL A 333 2.73 -17.19 -11.58
N GLU A 334 2.09 -16.54 -12.56
CA GLU A 334 2.41 -15.17 -12.94
C GLU A 334 2.16 -14.18 -11.80
N ALA A 335 1.04 -14.33 -11.09
CA ALA A 335 0.71 -13.54 -9.92
C ALA A 335 1.67 -13.77 -8.74
N LEU A 336 2.19 -15.00 -8.57
CA LEU A 336 3.26 -15.28 -7.63
C LEU A 336 4.51 -14.45 -7.94
N ALA A 337 4.98 -14.47 -9.19
CA ALA A 337 6.15 -13.68 -9.60
C ALA A 337 5.98 -12.18 -9.30
N THR A 338 4.82 -11.60 -9.65
CA THR A 338 4.50 -10.20 -9.32
C THR A 338 4.48 -9.95 -7.81
N THR A 339 3.88 -10.85 -7.02
CA THR A 339 3.74 -10.66 -5.57
C THR A 339 5.08 -10.76 -4.83
N TYR A 340 5.98 -11.63 -5.29
CA TYR A 340 7.35 -11.69 -4.80
C TYR A 340 8.13 -10.40 -5.13
N ALA A 341 8.08 -9.95 -6.38
CA ALA A 341 8.72 -8.70 -6.80
C ALA A 341 8.22 -7.51 -5.97
N ALA A 342 6.91 -7.42 -5.74
CA ALA A 342 6.27 -6.36 -4.96
C ALA A 342 6.60 -6.44 -3.46
N THR A 343 6.67 -7.65 -2.89
CA THR A 343 7.07 -7.84 -1.49
C THR A 343 8.51 -7.38 -1.26
N LEU A 344 9.44 -7.82 -2.11
CA LEU A 344 10.85 -7.44 -2.00
C LEU A 344 11.08 -5.95 -2.28
N LEU A 345 10.35 -5.37 -3.24
CA LEU A 345 10.33 -3.91 -3.45
C LEU A 345 9.90 -3.18 -2.19
N GLN A 346 8.78 -3.56 -1.55
CA GLN A 346 8.33 -2.92 -0.33
C GLN A 346 9.39 -2.95 0.78
N ARG A 347 10.10 -4.08 0.95
CA ARG A 347 11.18 -4.18 1.95
C ARG A 347 12.29 -3.17 1.69
N GLU A 348 12.75 -3.07 0.45
CA GLU A 348 13.79 -2.10 0.09
C GLU A 348 13.31 -0.65 0.26
N VAL A 349 12.07 -0.36 -0.12
CA VAL A 349 11.50 1.00 0.00
C VAL A 349 11.35 1.42 1.46
N VAL A 350 10.85 0.53 2.32
CA VAL A 350 10.77 0.77 3.76
C VAL A 350 12.16 0.97 4.37
N ARG A 351 13.13 0.12 4.00
CA ARG A 351 14.51 0.23 4.48
C ARG A 351 15.14 1.56 4.08
N ARG A 352 15.03 1.96 2.81
CA ARG A 352 15.52 3.25 2.32
C ARG A 352 14.86 4.42 3.03
N TRP A 353 13.55 4.38 3.24
CA TRP A 353 12.86 5.44 3.97
C TRP A 353 13.30 5.53 5.45
N ALA A 354 13.50 4.40 6.11
CA ALA A 354 13.93 4.36 7.51
C ALA A 354 15.38 4.83 7.69
N GLN A 355 16.23 4.65 6.68
CA GLN A 355 17.67 4.94 6.74
C GLN A 355 18.08 6.22 5.98
N ALA A 356 17.17 6.86 5.26
CA ALA A 356 17.48 8.03 4.42
C ALA A 356 18.06 9.17 5.24
N ALA A 357 19.21 9.67 4.79
CA ALA A 357 19.75 10.96 5.23
C ALA A 357 18.87 12.12 4.72
N GLU A 358 19.12 13.34 5.22
CA GLU A 358 18.33 14.53 4.88
C GLU A 358 18.35 14.85 3.38
N ASP A 359 19.49 14.69 2.72
CA ASP A 359 19.69 14.91 1.28
C ASP A 359 19.10 13.80 0.40
N GLU A 360 18.89 12.60 0.96
CA GLU A 360 18.24 11.47 0.28
C GLU A 360 16.72 11.43 0.50
N ARG A 361 16.19 12.30 1.36
CA ARG A 361 14.79 12.21 1.83
C ARG A 361 13.77 12.40 0.72
N GLU A 362 14.03 13.34 -0.21
CA GLU A 362 13.15 13.60 -1.36
C GLU A 362 13.11 12.40 -2.33
N GLU A 363 14.26 11.75 -2.55
CA GLU A 363 14.36 10.53 -3.35
C GLU A 363 13.57 9.38 -2.73
N ALA A 364 13.76 9.16 -1.42
CA ALA A 364 13.06 8.13 -0.69
C ALA A 364 11.54 8.36 -0.67
N GLU A 365 11.08 9.61 -0.46
CA GLU A 365 9.66 9.96 -0.53
C GLU A 365 9.06 9.65 -1.91
N ARG A 366 9.77 10.01 -2.99
CA ARG A 366 9.31 9.74 -4.35
C ARG A 366 9.21 8.24 -4.61
N LEU A 367 10.20 7.47 -4.17
CA LEU A 367 10.18 6.01 -4.28
C LEU A 367 9.01 5.38 -3.51
N VAL A 368 8.69 5.88 -2.31
CA VAL A 368 7.50 5.47 -1.55
C VAL A 368 6.21 5.71 -2.34
N ALA A 369 6.07 6.88 -2.97
CA ALA A 369 4.89 7.20 -3.78
C ALA A 369 4.76 6.32 -5.02
N VAL A 370 5.87 6.09 -5.72
CA VAL A 370 5.93 5.21 -6.89
C VAL A 370 5.55 3.77 -6.51
N ALA A 371 6.19 3.23 -5.47
CA ALA A 371 5.93 1.88 -4.98
C ALA A 371 4.48 1.70 -4.52
N LYS A 372 3.93 2.65 -3.76
CA LYS A 372 2.52 2.57 -3.32
C LYS A 372 1.57 2.48 -4.49
N GLY A 373 1.72 3.35 -5.48
CA GLY A 373 0.83 3.32 -6.64
C GLY A 373 0.90 1.98 -7.38
N TRP A 374 2.10 1.45 -7.59
CA TRP A 374 2.29 0.19 -8.28
C TRP A 374 1.75 -0.99 -7.47
N ILE A 375 2.20 -1.15 -6.22
CA ILE A 375 1.88 -2.29 -5.35
C ILE A 375 0.38 -2.42 -5.15
N THR A 376 -0.32 -1.31 -4.87
CA THR A 376 -1.77 -1.32 -4.63
C THR A 376 -2.58 -1.66 -5.90
N TRP A 377 -2.13 -1.24 -7.09
CA TRP A 377 -2.73 -1.65 -8.36
C TRP A 377 -2.45 -3.12 -8.70
N GLN A 378 -1.22 -3.61 -8.46
CA GLN A 378 -0.89 -5.01 -8.65
C GLN A 378 -1.69 -5.90 -7.69
N ALA A 379 -1.85 -5.48 -6.43
CA ALA A 379 -2.67 -6.17 -5.44
C ALA A 379 -4.11 -6.36 -5.93
N ARG A 380 -4.76 -5.29 -6.42
CA ARG A 380 -6.11 -5.39 -7.02
C ARG A 380 -6.17 -6.42 -8.16
N ALA A 381 -5.22 -6.36 -9.09
CA ALA A 381 -5.19 -7.26 -10.24
C ALA A 381 -5.01 -8.73 -9.82
N VAL A 382 -4.02 -8.99 -8.94
CA VAL A 382 -3.74 -10.33 -8.43
C VAL A 382 -4.90 -10.88 -7.61
N MET A 383 -5.50 -10.09 -6.72
CA MET A 383 -6.63 -10.53 -5.90
C MET A 383 -7.88 -10.81 -6.74
N THR A 384 -8.10 -10.04 -7.81
CA THR A 384 -9.18 -10.31 -8.78
C THR A 384 -8.96 -11.66 -9.46
N GLU A 385 -7.74 -11.91 -9.92
CA GLU A 385 -7.36 -13.20 -10.51
C GLU A 385 -7.58 -14.35 -9.50
N CYS A 386 -7.09 -14.20 -8.26
CA CYS A 386 -7.27 -15.20 -7.20
C CYS A 386 -8.75 -15.50 -6.93
N ARG A 387 -9.58 -14.47 -6.85
CA ARG A 387 -11.04 -14.60 -6.66
C ARG A 387 -11.66 -15.42 -7.79
N GLU A 388 -11.30 -15.15 -9.04
CA GLU A 388 -11.80 -15.87 -10.21
C GLU A 388 -11.37 -17.33 -10.25
N ARG A 389 -10.12 -17.61 -9.85
CA ARG A 389 -9.59 -18.99 -9.75
C ARG A 389 -10.23 -19.80 -8.64
N CYS A 390 -10.79 -19.15 -7.62
CA CYS A 390 -11.64 -19.80 -6.63
C CYS A 390 -13.09 -19.98 -7.08
N GLY A 391 -13.49 -19.51 -8.27
CA GLY A 391 -14.88 -19.58 -8.75
C GLY A 391 -15.88 -18.98 -7.76
N ALA A 392 -17.01 -19.65 -7.55
CA ALA A 392 -18.04 -19.19 -6.61
C ALA A 392 -17.53 -19.14 -5.15
N GLN A 393 -16.58 -20.00 -4.76
CA GLN A 393 -15.98 -19.96 -3.43
C GLN A 393 -15.25 -18.64 -3.18
N GLY A 394 -14.64 -18.05 -4.22
CA GLY A 394 -13.96 -16.76 -4.13
C GLY A 394 -14.88 -15.58 -3.76
N LEU A 395 -16.21 -15.73 -3.93
CA LEU A 395 -17.19 -14.70 -3.59
C LEU A 395 -17.62 -14.72 -2.11
N LEU A 396 -17.36 -15.82 -1.39
CA LEU A 396 -17.69 -15.90 0.02
C LEU A 396 -16.73 -15.03 0.84
N LEU A 397 -17.27 -14.09 1.60
CA LEU A 397 -16.47 -13.15 2.41
C LEU A 397 -15.59 -13.88 3.43
N SER A 398 -16.06 -15.02 3.96
CA SER A 398 -15.35 -15.86 4.91
C SER A 398 -14.06 -16.49 4.36
N ASN A 399 -13.86 -16.56 3.04
CA ASN A 399 -12.60 -17.00 2.42
C ASN A 399 -11.52 -15.90 2.37
N GLY A 400 -11.82 -14.69 2.85
CA GLY A 400 -10.83 -13.63 3.00
C GLY A 400 -10.34 -12.98 1.69
N ILE A 401 -11.03 -13.20 0.56
CA ILE A 401 -10.65 -12.61 -0.74
C ILE A 401 -11.58 -11.44 -1.10
N ALA A 402 -12.88 -11.69 -1.30
CA ALA A 402 -13.81 -10.70 -1.87
C ALA A 402 -13.91 -9.41 -1.04
N GLY A 403 -14.04 -9.53 0.28
CA GLY A 403 -14.10 -8.36 1.17
C GLY A 403 -12.80 -7.56 1.17
N GLN A 404 -11.67 -8.25 1.17
CA GLN A 404 -10.35 -7.62 1.16
C GLN A 404 -10.04 -6.94 -0.18
N LEU A 405 -10.50 -7.51 -1.29
CA LEU A 405 -10.40 -6.90 -2.61
C LEU A 405 -11.16 -5.56 -2.64
N ALA A 406 -12.37 -5.52 -2.10
CA ALA A 406 -13.15 -4.29 -2.04
C ALA A 406 -12.52 -3.24 -1.10
N ALA A 407 -11.95 -3.67 0.02
CA ALA A 407 -11.22 -2.79 0.93
C ALA A 407 -9.91 -2.24 0.32
N ASN A 408 -9.23 -3.00 -0.54
CA ASN A 408 -8.02 -2.56 -1.24
C ASN A 408 -8.23 -1.33 -2.13
N GLU A 409 -9.45 -1.10 -2.67
CA GLU A 409 -9.76 0.12 -3.42
C GLU A 409 -9.59 1.40 -2.57
N GLY A 410 -9.81 1.28 -1.26
CA GLY A 410 -9.52 2.35 -0.30
C GLY A 410 -8.03 2.71 -0.29
N THR A 411 -7.15 1.73 -0.35
CA THR A 411 -5.69 1.95 -0.35
C THR A 411 -5.17 2.62 -1.62
N ILE A 412 -5.82 2.36 -2.77
CA ILE A 412 -5.50 3.01 -4.05
C ILE A 412 -5.81 4.51 -3.99
N THR A 413 -6.84 4.89 -3.24
CA THR A 413 -7.36 6.26 -3.17
C THR A 413 -6.76 7.05 -2.00
N ALA A 414 -6.60 6.42 -0.83
CA ALA A 414 -6.09 7.05 0.38
C ALA A 414 -4.60 7.39 0.29
N GLU A 415 -4.15 8.32 1.13
CA GLU A 415 -2.75 8.79 1.21
C GLU A 415 -2.22 9.39 -0.11
N GLY A 416 -3.15 9.89 -0.92
CA GLY A 416 -2.93 10.37 -2.27
C GLY A 416 -3.39 9.34 -3.31
N ASP A 417 -4.29 9.77 -4.18
CA ASP A 417 -4.71 9.00 -5.36
C ASP A 417 -3.47 8.56 -6.15
N ASN A 418 -3.45 7.29 -6.55
CA ASN A 418 -2.31 6.68 -7.22
C ASN A 418 -1.87 7.46 -8.48
N THR A 419 -2.81 7.95 -9.28
CA THR A 419 -2.48 8.70 -10.49
C THR A 419 -1.86 10.05 -10.13
N VAL A 420 -2.43 10.76 -9.14
CA VAL A 420 -1.93 12.07 -8.70
C VAL A 420 -0.52 11.97 -8.11
N ILE A 421 -0.25 10.98 -7.25
CA ILE A 421 1.09 10.82 -6.68
C ILE A 421 2.11 10.36 -7.73
N TRP A 422 1.70 9.59 -8.74
CA TRP A 422 2.55 9.24 -9.87
C TRP A 422 2.79 10.43 -10.81
N VAL A 423 1.81 11.31 -11.01
CA VAL A 423 1.99 12.58 -11.74
C VAL A 423 3.04 13.44 -11.04
N LYS A 424 2.99 13.55 -9.71
CA LYS A 424 4.03 14.23 -8.91
C LYS A 424 5.40 13.60 -9.13
N ALA A 425 5.51 12.27 -8.95
CA ALA A 425 6.77 11.55 -9.12
C ALA A 425 7.34 11.69 -10.53
N ALA A 426 6.49 11.61 -11.56
CA ALA A 426 6.88 11.79 -12.94
C ALA A 426 7.43 13.21 -13.21
N GLY A 427 6.80 14.23 -12.64
CA GLY A 427 7.29 15.61 -12.71
C GLY A 427 8.67 15.77 -12.05
N GLU A 428 8.84 15.19 -10.87
CA GLU A 428 10.11 15.16 -10.14
C GLU A 428 11.21 14.42 -10.92
N MET A 429 10.90 13.28 -11.54
CA MET A 429 11.87 12.58 -12.40
C MET A 429 12.29 13.43 -13.60
N LEU A 430 11.34 14.07 -14.29
CA LEU A 430 11.66 14.84 -15.50
C LEU A 430 12.40 16.15 -15.22
N LEU A 431 12.11 16.79 -14.08
CA LEU A 431 12.62 18.12 -13.74
C LEU A 431 13.74 18.10 -12.69
N GLY A 432 13.84 17.02 -11.90
CA GLY A 432 14.73 16.88 -10.75
C GLY A 432 16.02 16.10 -11.00
N GLY A 433 16.43 15.92 -12.27
CA GLY A 433 17.74 15.35 -12.60
C GLY A 433 17.84 13.82 -12.60
N PHE A 434 16.71 13.10 -12.60
CA PHE A 434 16.71 11.65 -12.78
C PHE A 434 17.39 11.25 -14.10
N SER A 435 18.23 10.22 -14.02
CA SER A 435 18.92 9.64 -15.18
C SER A 435 18.63 8.13 -15.24
N PRO A 436 18.03 7.64 -16.33
CA PRO A 436 17.83 6.20 -16.54
C PRO A 436 19.17 5.44 -16.60
N MET A 437 19.09 4.11 -16.50
CA MET A 437 20.25 3.25 -16.75
C MET A 437 20.82 3.46 -18.17
N PRO A 438 22.16 3.36 -18.34
CA PRO A 438 22.77 3.40 -19.67
C PRO A 438 22.35 2.18 -20.50
N PRO A 439 22.28 2.30 -21.84
CA PRO A 439 21.95 1.17 -22.70
C PRO A 439 23.05 0.11 -22.66
N SER A 440 22.66 -1.16 -22.77
CA SER A 440 23.61 -2.26 -22.99
C SER A 440 24.33 -2.09 -24.34
N GLU A 441 25.66 -2.23 -24.33
CA GLU A 441 26.50 -2.25 -25.54
C GLU A 441 26.53 -3.64 -26.23
N VAL A 442 26.08 -4.69 -25.53
CA VAL A 442 26.04 -6.05 -26.07
C VAL A 442 24.91 -6.18 -27.08
N PRO A 443 25.17 -6.63 -28.33
CA PRO A 443 24.14 -6.79 -29.35
C PRO A 443 23.04 -7.78 -28.93
N PRO A 444 21.75 -7.50 -29.20
CA PRO A 444 20.66 -8.37 -28.77
C PRO A 444 20.74 -9.77 -29.38
N ALA A 445 21.23 -9.90 -30.61
CA ALA A 445 21.35 -11.18 -31.31
C ALA A 445 22.28 -12.19 -30.62
N THR A 446 23.17 -11.74 -29.74
CA THR A 446 24.08 -12.63 -28.99
C THR A 446 23.58 -12.95 -27.59
N ARG A 447 22.40 -12.45 -27.20
CA ARG A 447 21.86 -12.57 -25.84
C ARG A 447 20.63 -13.47 -25.80
N SER A 448 20.52 -14.23 -24.72
CA SER A 448 19.42 -15.16 -24.48
C SER A 448 18.30 -14.50 -23.68
N LEU A 449 17.05 -14.78 -24.02
CA LEU A 449 15.89 -14.39 -23.20
C LEU A 449 15.81 -15.16 -21.88
N HIS A 450 16.67 -16.17 -21.68
CA HIS A 450 16.83 -16.84 -20.39
C HIS A 450 17.81 -16.12 -19.45
N ASP A 451 18.65 -15.21 -19.98
CA ASP A 451 19.65 -14.45 -19.21
C ASP A 451 18.96 -13.36 -18.38
N PRO A 452 19.02 -13.43 -17.03
CA PRO A 452 18.44 -12.42 -16.17
C PRO A 452 19.02 -11.01 -16.39
N ALA A 453 20.32 -10.90 -16.70
CA ALA A 453 20.96 -9.61 -16.96
C ALA A 453 20.40 -8.98 -18.25
N HIS A 454 20.19 -9.78 -19.30
CA HIS A 454 19.59 -9.29 -20.54
C HIS A 454 18.17 -8.76 -20.33
N LEU A 455 17.34 -9.49 -19.61
CA LEU A 455 15.98 -9.04 -19.30
C LEU A 455 15.99 -7.75 -18.48
N HIS A 456 16.91 -7.62 -17.52
CA HIS A 456 17.05 -6.40 -16.73
C HIS A 456 17.46 -5.20 -17.59
N ASP A 457 18.40 -5.39 -18.52
CA ASP A 457 18.82 -4.35 -19.46
C ASP A 457 17.68 -3.91 -20.39
N LEU A 458 16.84 -4.84 -20.88
CA LEU A 458 15.65 -4.52 -21.68
C LEU A 458 14.65 -3.65 -20.90
N MET A 459 14.49 -3.91 -19.59
CA MET A 459 13.64 -3.06 -18.74
C MET A 459 14.24 -1.66 -18.55
N GLY A 460 15.58 -1.57 -18.44
CA GLY A 460 16.31 -0.29 -18.48
C GLY A 460 16.13 0.46 -19.79
N ASP A 461 16.14 -0.24 -20.92
CA ASP A 461 15.86 0.36 -22.23
C ASP A 461 14.44 0.92 -22.33
N LEU A 462 13.43 0.23 -21.81
CA LEU A 462 12.05 0.74 -21.75
C LEU A 462 11.95 2.01 -20.89
N GLU A 463 12.59 2.03 -19.72
CA GLU A 463 12.66 3.21 -18.85
C GLU A 463 13.28 4.40 -19.60
N ARG A 464 14.42 4.18 -20.26
CA ARG A 464 15.13 5.19 -21.04
C ARG A 464 14.32 5.72 -22.23
N ILE A 465 13.73 4.84 -23.04
CA ILE A 465 12.89 5.22 -24.19
C ILE A 465 11.73 6.12 -23.74
N ARG A 466 11.08 5.77 -22.63
CA ARG A 466 9.94 6.53 -22.09
C ARG A 466 10.38 7.87 -21.50
N HIS A 467 11.53 7.90 -20.83
CA HIS A 467 12.14 9.13 -20.35
C HIS A 467 12.45 10.11 -21.50
N GLU A 468 13.12 9.64 -22.55
CA GLU A 468 13.44 10.44 -23.74
C GLU A 468 12.17 10.96 -24.42
N ARG A 469 11.15 10.10 -24.59
CA ARG A 469 9.85 10.48 -25.14
C ARG A 469 9.16 11.57 -24.31
N ALA A 470 9.11 11.41 -23.00
CA ALA A 470 8.49 12.36 -22.10
C ALA A 470 9.21 13.72 -22.12
N ARG A 471 10.55 13.72 -22.06
CA ARG A 471 11.36 14.95 -22.17
C ARG A 471 11.20 15.63 -23.53
N GLY A 472 11.19 14.86 -24.62
CA GLY A 472 10.98 15.39 -25.97
C GLY A 472 9.63 16.11 -26.09
N ARG A 473 8.56 15.47 -25.59
CA ARG A 473 7.21 16.07 -25.57
C ARG A 473 7.15 17.32 -24.71
N LEU A 474 7.75 17.31 -23.52
CA LEU A 474 7.75 18.47 -22.62
C LEU A 474 8.48 19.69 -23.22
N ARG A 475 9.51 19.47 -24.04
CA ARG A 475 10.29 20.54 -24.71
C ARG A 475 9.62 21.06 -25.99
N THR A 476 8.50 20.49 -26.42
CA THR A 476 7.85 20.88 -27.67
C THR A 476 7.20 22.26 -27.55
N LYS A 477 7.65 23.22 -28.37
CA LYS A 477 7.20 24.63 -28.35
C LYS A 477 5.76 24.87 -28.87
N ARG A 478 5.07 23.84 -29.34
CA ARG A 478 3.73 23.95 -29.98
C ARG A 478 2.56 24.10 -29.00
N ALA A 479 2.80 23.96 -27.70
CA ALA A 479 1.74 23.99 -26.69
C ALA A 479 1.51 25.41 -26.13
N GLY A 480 0.23 25.81 -26.06
CA GLY A 480 -0.22 27.17 -25.73
C GLY A 480 0.00 27.59 -24.27
N SER A 481 0.10 26.65 -23.33
CA SER A 481 0.30 26.92 -21.90
C SER A 481 1.25 25.91 -21.22
N PRO A 482 1.76 26.18 -20.00
CA PRO A 482 2.49 25.19 -19.21
C PRO A 482 1.69 23.91 -18.94
N LEU A 483 0.38 24.04 -18.73
CA LEU A 483 -0.51 22.90 -18.54
C LEU A 483 -0.63 22.06 -19.81
N ASP A 484 -0.76 22.68 -20.98
CA ASP A 484 -0.81 21.95 -22.27
C ASP A 484 0.51 21.22 -22.54
N ARG A 485 1.66 21.82 -22.20
CA ARG A 485 2.97 21.16 -22.29
C ARG A 485 3.02 19.94 -21.39
N TRP A 486 2.59 20.06 -20.14
CA TRP A 486 2.54 18.95 -19.21
C TRP A 486 1.58 17.85 -19.71
N ASN A 487 0.37 18.21 -20.12
CA ASN A 487 -0.63 17.26 -20.63
C ASN A 487 -0.15 16.51 -21.88
N GLY A 488 0.61 17.17 -22.76
CA GLY A 488 1.24 16.50 -23.90
C GLY A 488 2.30 15.47 -23.48
N ALA A 489 3.00 15.69 -22.38
CA ALA A 489 4.06 14.81 -21.88
C ALA A 489 3.59 13.77 -20.86
N SER A 490 2.50 14.03 -20.13
CA SER A 490 2.08 13.29 -18.93
C SER A 490 1.87 11.80 -19.17
N GLY A 491 1.29 11.41 -20.31
CA GLY A 491 1.14 9.99 -20.66
C GLY A 491 2.49 9.26 -20.73
N ALA A 492 3.48 9.84 -21.41
CA ALA A 492 4.83 9.25 -21.48
C ALA A 492 5.55 9.33 -20.12
N ALA A 493 5.30 10.38 -19.34
CA ALA A 493 5.86 10.55 -18.00
C ALA A 493 5.32 9.50 -17.00
N LEU A 494 4.04 9.16 -17.08
CA LEU A 494 3.45 8.07 -16.30
C LEU A 494 3.98 6.70 -16.75
N SER A 495 4.14 6.48 -18.06
CA SER A 495 4.80 5.28 -18.57
C SER A 495 6.24 5.17 -18.08
N LEU A 496 6.97 6.28 -17.93
CA LEU A 496 8.31 6.28 -17.34
C LEU A 496 8.28 5.79 -15.89
N VAL A 497 7.37 6.33 -15.06
CA VAL A 497 7.20 5.88 -13.66
C VAL A 497 6.90 4.37 -13.60
N ASP A 498 6.02 3.90 -14.49
CA ASP A 498 5.69 2.49 -14.63
C ASP A 498 6.92 1.62 -15.00
N ALA A 499 7.72 2.02 -15.98
CA ALA A 499 8.93 1.28 -16.35
C ALA A 499 9.96 1.28 -15.23
N HIS A 500 10.11 2.41 -14.54
CA HIS A 500 11.01 2.56 -13.41
C HIS A 500 10.68 1.58 -12.28
N VAL A 501 9.41 1.54 -11.84
CA VAL A 501 9.01 0.66 -10.75
C VAL A 501 9.09 -0.82 -11.12
N HIS A 502 8.74 -1.19 -12.35
CA HIS A 502 8.89 -2.57 -12.82
C HIS A 502 10.37 -2.99 -12.82
N ARG A 503 11.28 -2.14 -13.32
CA ARG A 503 12.72 -2.43 -13.31
C ARG A 503 13.25 -2.58 -11.88
N LEU A 504 12.85 -1.70 -10.97
CA LEU A 504 13.25 -1.79 -9.55
C LEU A 504 12.71 -3.07 -8.89
N ALA A 505 11.46 -3.45 -9.15
CA ALA A 505 10.86 -4.67 -8.61
C ALA A 505 11.59 -5.93 -9.13
N ALA A 506 11.93 -5.97 -10.42
CA ALA A 506 12.75 -7.03 -11.01
C ALA A 506 14.14 -7.08 -10.36
N GLN A 507 14.78 -5.93 -10.16
CA GLN A 507 16.08 -5.84 -9.50
C GLN A 507 16.07 -6.46 -8.11
N GLN A 508 14.99 -6.28 -7.33
CA GLN A 508 14.91 -6.86 -5.99
C GLN A 508 14.82 -8.39 -6.00
N LEU A 509 14.22 -9.01 -7.03
CA LEU A 509 14.26 -10.46 -7.19
C LEU A 509 15.69 -10.97 -7.43
N LEU A 510 16.47 -10.28 -8.26
CA LEU A 510 17.89 -10.62 -8.48
C LEU A 510 18.74 -10.41 -7.23
N ALA A 511 18.50 -9.33 -6.49
CA ALA A 511 19.18 -9.08 -5.23
C ALA A 511 18.89 -10.18 -4.20
N ALA A 512 17.63 -10.64 -4.10
CA ALA A 512 17.25 -11.75 -3.24
C ALA A 512 17.89 -13.08 -3.71
N ALA A 513 17.93 -13.35 -5.02
CA ALA A 513 18.59 -14.53 -5.57
C ALA A 513 20.10 -14.55 -5.23
N ALA A 514 20.77 -13.40 -5.32
CA ALA A 514 22.19 -13.27 -4.98
C ALA A 514 22.48 -13.43 -3.47
N GLN A 515 21.50 -13.16 -2.61
CA GLN A 515 21.61 -13.33 -1.16
C GLN A 515 21.26 -14.76 -0.71
N ALA A 516 20.63 -15.57 -1.57
CA ALA A 516 20.25 -16.92 -1.24
C ALA A 516 21.48 -17.81 -1.07
N THR A 517 21.59 -18.48 0.08
CA THR A 517 22.68 -19.41 0.38
C THR A 517 22.44 -20.79 -0.25
N ASP A 518 21.19 -21.17 -0.46
CA ASP A 518 20.79 -22.40 -1.14
C ASP A 518 20.70 -22.16 -2.67
N PRO A 519 21.49 -22.88 -3.48
CA PRO A 519 21.46 -22.76 -4.94
C PRO A 519 20.09 -23.01 -5.58
N GLN A 520 19.25 -23.89 -5.01
CA GLN A 520 17.90 -24.14 -5.51
C GLN A 520 16.98 -22.95 -5.27
N VAL A 521 17.12 -22.30 -4.11
CA VAL A 521 16.38 -21.08 -3.78
C VAL A 521 16.80 -19.92 -4.69
N ALA A 522 18.11 -19.77 -4.94
CA ALA A 522 18.63 -18.79 -5.88
C ALA A 522 18.02 -18.99 -7.28
N LEU A 523 18.06 -20.22 -7.80
CA LEU A 523 17.50 -20.57 -9.10
C LEU A 523 15.98 -20.32 -9.17
N LEU A 524 15.24 -20.63 -8.11
CA LEU A 524 13.80 -20.39 -8.06
C LEU A 524 13.46 -18.89 -8.09
N LEU A 525 14.24 -18.05 -7.40
CA LEU A 525 14.11 -16.60 -7.45
C LEU A 525 14.49 -16.02 -8.81
N GLU A 526 15.49 -16.59 -9.49
CA GLU A 526 15.82 -16.25 -10.88
C GLU A 526 14.70 -16.63 -11.85
N HIS A 527 14.01 -17.76 -11.64
CA HIS A 527 12.83 -18.13 -12.42
C HIS A 527 11.65 -17.17 -12.19
N LEU A 528 11.42 -16.74 -10.96
CA LEU A 528 10.43 -15.70 -10.65
C LEU A 528 10.80 -14.37 -11.33
N HIS A 529 12.07 -13.96 -11.25
CA HIS A 529 12.57 -12.79 -11.99
C HIS A 529 12.31 -12.91 -13.48
N ARG A 530 12.71 -14.04 -14.08
CA ARG A 530 12.55 -14.29 -15.51
C ARG A 530 11.09 -14.19 -15.92
N LEU A 531 10.17 -14.83 -15.19
CA LEU A 531 8.75 -14.75 -15.51
C LEU A 531 8.22 -13.31 -15.38
N PHE A 532 8.55 -12.61 -14.29
CA PHE A 532 8.14 -11.24 -14.06
C PHE A 532 8.63 -10.30 -15.18
N ALA A 533 9.92 -10.36 -15.50
CA ALA A 533 10.55 -9.52 -16.51
C ALA A 533 10.07 -9.87 -17.93
N LEU A 534 9.96 -11.16 -18.29
CA LEU A 534 9.49 -11.57 -19.61
C LEU A 534 8.06 -11.11 -19.90
N ARG A 535 7.15 -11.13 -18.91
CA ARG A 535 5.79 -10.61 -19.10
C ARG A 535 5.81 -9.13 -19.44
N TYR A 536 6.64 -8.37 -18.72
CA TYR A 536 6.80 -6.95 -18.98
C TYR A 536 7.44 -6.69 -20.35
N VAL A 537 8.51 -7.41 -20.69
CA VAL A 537 9.19 -7.32 -21.99
C VAL A 537 8.26 -7.72 -23.13
N ALA A 538 7.50 -8.80 -22.99
CA ALA A 538 6.59 -9.29 -24.03
C ALA A 538 5.48 -8.28 -24.33
N ALA A 539 4.89 -7.67 -23.30
CA ALA A 539 3.89 -6.62 -23.44
C ALA A 539 4.41 -5.37 -24.19
N HIS A 540 5.73 -5.16 -24.20
CA HIS A 540 6.38 -4.01 -24.84
C HIS A 540 7.36 -4.40 -25.96
N SER A 541 7.26 -5.63 -26.46
CA SER A 541 8.18 -6.21 -27.44
C SER A 541 8.24 -5.41 -28.74
N GLY A 542 7.12 -4.83 -29.19
CA GLY A 542 7.08 -3.96 -30.36
C GLY A 542 7.90 -2.67 -30.20
N GLU A 543 7.91 -2.07 -29.01
CA GLU A 543 8.70 -0.87 -28.72
C GLU A 543 10.20 -1.20 -28.66
N LEU A 544 10.56 -2.33 -28.05
CA LEU A 544 11.93 -2.83 -28.00
C LEU A 544 12.46 -3.21 -29.38
N LEU A 545 11.66 -3.87 -30.21
CA LEU A 545 11.99 -4.20 -31.60
C LEU A 545 12.22 -2.93 -32.43
N ALA A 546 11.35 -1.93 -32.29
CA ALA A 546 11.47 -0.66 -33.01
C ALA A 546 12.72 0.16 -32.64
N HIS A 547 13.33 -0.11 -31.47
CA HIS A 547 14.59 0.50 -31.02
C HIS A 547 15.77 -0.48 -31.10
N GLU A 548 15.63 -1.57 -31.85
CA GLU A 548 16.69 -2.57 -32.10
C GLU A 548 17.25 -3.20 -30.80
N ARG A 549 16.42 -3.28 -29.75
CA ARG A 549 16.76 -3.92 -28.47
C ARG A 549 16.34 -5.38 -28.42
N LEU A 550 15.43 -5.79 -29.30
CA LEU A 550 15.10 -7.18 -29.56
C LEU A 550 15.21 -7.47 -31.05
N THR A 551 15.54 -8.71 -31.41
CA THR A 551 15.45 -9.19 -32.78
C THR A 551 14.05 -9.74 -33.08
N ALA A 552 13.66 -9.80 -34.35
CA ALA A 552 12.40 -10.42 -34.76
C ALA A 552 12.30 -11.91 -34.36
N GLU A 553 13.44 -12.61 -34.28
CA GLU A 553 13.51 -13.98 -33.83
C GLU A 553 13.23 -14.10 -32.34
N GLN A 554 13.85 -13.25 -31.51
CA GLN A 554 13.55 -13.19 -30.07
C GLN A 554 12.08 -12.88 -29.82
N VAL A 555 11.48 -11.94 -30.57
CA VAL A 555 10.05 -11.62 -30.44
C VAL A 555 9.16 -12.82 -30.75
N ARG A 556 9.49 -13.60 -31.78
CA ARG A 556 8.75 -14.84 -32.11
C ARG A 556 8.91 -15.92 -31.04
N TYR A 557 10.05 -15.98 -30.38
CA TYR A 557 10.39 -17.00 -29.37
C TYR A 557 9.94 -16.64 -27.93
N LEU A 558 9.52 -15.40 -27.69
CA LEU A 558 9.06 -14.93 -26.37
C LEU A 558 7.96 -15.82 -25.76
N PRO A 559 6.90 -16.23 -26.50
CA PRO A 559 5.88 -17.10 -25.96
C PRO A 559 6.47 -18.39 -25.39
N GLU A 560 7.31 -19.09 -26.14
CA GLU A 560 7.92 -20.37 -25.75
C GLU A 560 8.75 -20.25 -24.46
N VAL A 561 9.57 -19.19 -24.34
CA VAL A 561 10.37 -18.93 -23.13
C VAL A 561 9.47 -18.65 -21.93
N LEU A 562 8.39 -17.88 -22.12
CA LEU A 562 7.37 -17.66 -21.08
C LEU A 562 6.73 -18.97 -20.64
N GLU A 563 6.29 -19.83 -21.58
CA GLU A 563 5.65 -21.10 -21.24
C GLU A 563 6.60 -22.03 -20.48
N ALA A 564 7.85 -22.11 -20.92
CA ALA A 564 8.88 -22.92 -20.27
C ALA A 564 9.17 -22.42 -18.85
N THR A 565 9.21 -21.09 -18.65
CA THR A 565 9.45 -20.49 -17.32
C THR A 565 8.26 -20.73 -16.37
N VAL A 566 7.02 -20.64 -16.87
CA VAL A 566 5.83 -21.02 -16.09
C VAL A 566 5.90 -22.49 -15.71
N ALA A 567 6.19 -23.38 -16.67
CA ALA A 567 6.28 -24.82 -16.41
C ALA A 567 7.35 -25.17 -15.36
N ALA A 568 8.47 -24.45 -15.33
CA ALA A 568 9.52 -24.61 -14.32
C ALA A 568 9.08 -24.19 -12.91
N LEU A 569 8.14 -23.24 -12.78
CA LEU A 569 7.66 -22.73 -11.50
C LEU A 569 6.45 -23.51 -10.95
N VAL A 570 5.67 -24.16 -11.81
CA VAL A 570 4.45 -24.91 -11.46
C VAL A 570 4.66 -25.90 -10.31
N PRO A 571 5.71 -26.76 -10.31
CA PRO A 571 5.93 -27.72 -9.21
C PRO A 571 6.19 -27.07 -7.85
N HIS A 572 6.63 -25.81 -7.84
CA HIS A 572 7.03 -25.08 -6.63
C HIS A 572 5.96 -24.11 -6.13
N ALA A 573 4.76 -24.08 -6.73
CA ALA A 573 3.72 -23.10 -6.36
C ALA A 573 3.29 -23.20 -4.88
N LEU A 574 3.23 -24.41 -4.32
CA LEU A 574 2.96 -24.62 -2.90
C LEU A 574 4.15 -24.22 -2.01
N THR A 575 5.40 -24.45 -2.44
CA THR A 575 6.61 -23.95 -1.76
C THR A 575 6.58 -22.42 -1.66
N LEU A 576 6.32 -21.78 -2.80
CA LEU A 576 6.32 -20.33 -2.96
C LEU A 576 5.22 -19.68 -2.14
N THR A 577 4.01 -20.25 -2.12
CA THR A 577 2.93 -19.73 -1.25
C THR A 577 3.20 -20.03 0.22
N GLY A 578 3.79 -21.18 0.57
CA GLY A 578 4.18 -21.50 1.95
C GLY A 578 5.19 -20.50 2.55
N ALA A 579 6.04 -19.92 1.71
CA ALA A 579 7.03 -18.94 2.16
C ALA A 579 6.43 -17.58 2.52
N PHE A 580 5.21 -17.26 2.05
CA PHE A 580 4.48 -16.05 2.47
C PHE A 580 4.09 -16.03 3.95
N ALA A 581 4.19 -17.17 4.64
CA ALA A 581 3.96 -17.28 6.08
C ALA A 581 2.57 -16.80 6.53
N VAL A 582 1.56 -16.98 5.67
CA VAL A 582 0.16 -16.63 5.97
C VAL A 582 -0.31 -17.30 7.26
N LEU A 583 -1.36 -16.73 7.86
CA LEU A 583 -1.93 -17.18 9.13
C LEU A 583 -2.67 -18.50 8.90
N ASP A 584 -2.00 -19.63 9.14
CA ASP A 584 -2.54 -20.96 8.82
C ASP A 584 -3.86 -21.21 9.56
N GLU A 585 -3.97 -20.78 10.83
CA GLU A 585 -5.19 -20.87 11.64
C GLU A 585 -6.38 -20.11 11.03
N ILE A 586 -6.12 -19.01 10.30
CA ILE A 586 -7.17 -18.33 9.54
C ILE A 586 -7.53 -19.16 8.31
N THR A 587 -6.53 -19.62 7.55
CA THR A 587 -6.79 -20.36 6.31
C THR A 587 -7.47 -21.71 6.52
N GLU A 588 -7.24 -22.39 7.65
CA GLU A 588 -7.92 -23.63 8.02
C GLU A 588 -9.42 -23.43 8.27
N ARG A 589 -9.82 -22.22 8.65
CA ARG A 589 -11.25 -21.88 8.85
C ARG A 589 -11.97 -21.62 7.53
N HIS A 590 -11.24 -21.37 6.43
CA HIS A 590 -11.80 -20.98 5.14
C HIS A 590 -12.58 -22.13 4.48
N PRO A 591 -13.87 -21.94 4.16
CA PRO A 591 -14.68 -22.95 3.48
C PRO A 591 -14.05 -23.50 2.21
N ALA A 592 -13.33 -22.68 1.43
CA ALA A 592 -12.67 -23.08 0.18
C ALA A 592 -11.55 -24.11 0.37
N LEU A 593 -11.00 -24.22 1.58
CA LEU A 593 -9.84 -25.06 1.91
C LEU A 593 -10.18 -26.23 2.84
N ARG A 594 -11.44 -26.34 3.30
CA ARG A 594 -11.91 -27.49 4.06
C ARG A 594 -12.01 -28.68 3.11
N SER A 595 -11.28 -29.75 3.42
CA SER A 595 -11.50 -31.04 2.78
C SER A 595 -12.88 -31.55 3.19
N GLU A 596 -13.83 -31.61 2.26
CA GLU A 596 -15.00 -32.46 2.44
C GLU A 596 -14.48 -33.89 2.59
N VAL A 597 -14.58 -34.46 3.79
CA VAL A 597 -14.56 -35.91 3.96
C VAL A 597 -15.77 -36.40 3.18
N VAL A 598 -15.56 -36.81 1.93
CA VAL A 598 -16.58 -37.54 1.18
C VAL A 598 -16.80 -38.82 1.99
N PRO A 599 -18.00 -39.06 2.56
CA PRO A 599 -18.29 -40.33 3.20
C PRO A 599 -18.11 -41.40 2.11
N ALA A 600 -17.31 -42.42 2.42
CA ALA A 600 -16.99 -43.52 1.53
C ALA A 600 -18.23 -44.29 1.07
#